data_AF-A0A7V4FIE1-F1
#
_entry.id   AF-A0A7V4FIE1-F1
#
_cell.length_a   1.000
_cell.length_b   1.000
_cell.length_c   1.000
_cell.angle_alpha   90.00
_cell.angle_beta   90.00
_cell.angle_gamma   90.00
#
_symmetry.space_group_name_H-M   'P 1'
#
loop_
_entity.id
_entity.type
_entity.pdbx_description
1 polymer ?
#
loop_
_entity_poly.entity_id
_entity_poly.type
_entity_poly.pdbx_seq_one_letter_code
_entity_poly.pdbx_strand_id
1 'polypeptide(L)' 'MLSDIEIAKSAKLKDIRQIAFSLGIPEERLKLYGNYIAKVDHKYLKELEQQGKKKGKLILVTAITPTPAGE' A
#
# COMPACT_ATOMS: atom_id res chain seq x y z
N MET A 1 13.91 13.04 20.48
CA MET A 1 13.19 12.18 19.53
C MET A 1 13.47 12.73 18.15
N LEU A 2 13.70 11.87 17.15
CA LEU A 2 13.80 12.35 15.78
C LEU A 2 12.44 12.90 15.34
N SER A 3 12.44 13.92 14.48
CA SER A 3 11.24 14.39 13.79
C SER A 3 10.75 13.34 12.79
N ASP A 4 9.46 13.39 12.44
CA ASP A 4 8.85 12.46 11.47
C ASP A 4 9.60 12.43 10.13
N ILE A 5 10.09 13.60 9.67
CA ILE A 5 10.85 13.69 8.43
C ILE A 5 12.23 13.04 8.52
N GLU A 6 12.89 13.13 9.67
CA GLU A 6 14.17 12.44 9.91
C GLU A 6 13.96 10.93 9.95
N ILE A 7 12.89 10.48 10.61
CA ILE A 7 12.50 9.06 10.65
C ILE A 7 12.23 8.56 9.22
N ALA A 8 11.41 9.27 8.44
CA ALA A 8 11.07 8.91 7.06
C ALA A 8 12.31 8.85 6.14
N LYS A 9 13.23 9.81 6.26
CA LYS A 9 14.49 9.83 5.48
C LYS A 9 15.46 8.73 5.88
N SER A 10 15.46 8.30 7.14
CA SER A 10 16.32 7.22 7.63
C SER A 10 15.88 5.82 7.17
N ALA A 11 14.63 5.68 6.72
CA ALA A 11 14.05 4.41 6.32
C ALA A 11 14.72 3.86 5.04
N LYS A 12 15.13 2.59 5.10
CA LYS A 12 15.59 1.85 3.91
C LYS A 12 14.38 1.30 3.16
N LEU A 13 13.92 2.03 2.15
CA LEU A 13 12.78 1.62 1.33
C LEU A 13 13.11 0.38 0.50
N LYS A 14 12.16 -0.55 0.42
CA LYS A 14 12.21 -1.66 -0.54
C LYS A 14 11.70 -1.18 -1.89
N ASP A 15 12.28 -1.68 -2.97
CA ASP A 15 11.73 -1.46 -4.31
C ASP A 15 10.28 -1.95 -4.36
N ILE A 16 9.39 -1.14 -4.95
CA ILE A 16 7.94 -1.41 -4.95
C ILE A 16 7.60 -2.73 -5.64
N ARG A 17 8.44 -3.20 -6.57
CA ARG A 17 8.29 -4.51 -7.22
C ARG A 17 8.42 -5.66 -6.23
N GLN A 18 9.29 -5.54 -5.21
CA GLN A 18 9.44 -6.57 -4.18
C GLN A 18 8.19 -6.68 -3.31
N ILE A 19 7.56 -5.54 -3.00
CA ILE A 19 6.30 -5.50 -2.26
C ILE A 19 5.18 -6.11 -3.10
N ALA A 20 5.06 -5.71 -4.38
CA ALA A 20 4.08 -6.27 -5.30
C ALA A 20 4.22 -7.80 -5.45
N PHE A 21 5.45 -8.29 -5.61
CA PHE A 21 5.75 -9.73 -5.68
C PHE A 21 5.28 -10.47 -4.42
N SER A 22 5.53 -9.91 -3.23
CA SER A 22 5.08 -10.52 -1.97
C SER A 22 3.55 -10.63 -1.83
N LEU A 23 2.81 -9.79 -2.56
CA LEU A 23 1.34 -9.80 -2.63
C LEU A 23 0.81 -10.63 -3.81
N GLY A 24 1.68 -11.23 -4.61
CA GLY A 24 1.31 -11.93 -5.84
C GLY A 24 0.75 -11.00 -6.91
N ILE A 25 1.20 -9.74 -6.95
CA ILE A 25 0.89 -8.79 -8.02
C ILE A 25 2.03 -8.86 -9.03
N PRO A 26 1.77 -9.31 -10.26
CA PRO A 26 2.83 -9.46 -11.26
C PRO A 26 3.21 -8.09 -11.85
N GLU A 27 4.45 -7.96 -12.32
CA GLU A 27 5.06 -6.67 -12.66
C GLU A 27 4.35 -5.98 -13.84
N GLU A 28 3.81 -6.74 -14.80
CA GLU A 28 3.03 -6.21 -15.93
C GLU A 28 1.75 -5.47 -15.53
N ARG A 29 1.29 -5.66 -14.29
CA ARG A 29 0.14 -4.94 -13.72
C ARG A 29 0.55 -3.67 -12.98
N LEU A 30 1.84 -3.35 -12.93
CA LEU A 30 2.37 -2.16 -12.31
C LEU A 30 2.69 -1.09 -13.35
N LYS A 31 2.24 0.14 -13.06
CA LYS A 31 2.74 1.34 -13.72
C LYS A 31 3.62 2.11 -12.73
N LEU A 32 4.93 1.99 -12.90
CA LEU A 32 5.93 2.55 -11.98
C LEU A 32 6.03 4.08 -12.08
N TYR A 33 6.30 4.71 -10.94
CA TYR A 33 6.62 6.12 -10.78
C TYR A 33 7.88 6.22 -9.91
N GLY A 34 9.04 5.97 -10.54
CA GLY A 34 10.29 5.70 -9.84
C GLY A 34 10.29 4.30 -9.18
N ASN A 35 11.17 4.09 -8.21
CA ASN A 35 11.43 2.76 -7.64
C ASN A 35 10.49 2.38 -6.48
N TYR A 36 9.80 3.35 -5.88
CA TYR A 36 9.09 3.16 -4.61
C TYR A 36 7.58 3.44 -4.69
N ILE A 37 7.09 3.84 -5.86
CA ILE A 37 5.68 4.16 -6.10
C ILE A 37 5.24 3.50 -7.40
N ALA A 38 4.06 2.89 -7.39
CA ALA A 38 3.44 2.33 -8.58
C ALA A 38 1.91 2.46 -8.50
N LYS A 39 1.25 2.57 -9.65
CA LYS A 39 -0.18 2.29 -9.78
C LYS A 39 -0.38 0.82 -10.13
N VAL A 40 -1.43 0.21 -9.60
CA VAL A 40 -1.88 -1.14 -9.99
C VAL A 40 -3.00 -0.99 -11.00
N ASP A 41 -2.96 -1.72 -12.12
CA ASP A 41 -4.03 -1.69 -13.11
C ASP A 41 -5.34 -2.25 -12.53
N HIS A 42 -6.40 -1.45 -12.57
CA HIS A 42 -7.74 -1.82 -12.12
C HIS A 42 -8.32 -3.06 -12.82
N LYS A 43 -7.87 -3.39 -14.04
CA LYS A 43 -8.33 -4.62 -14.72
C LYS A 43 -7.90 -5.88 -13.97
N TYR A 44 -6.77 -5.83 -13.28
CA TYR A 44 -6.27 -6.94 -12.47
C TYR A 44 -7.25 -7.31 -11.34
N LEU A 45 -7.93 -6.31 -10.75
CA LEU A 45 -8.93 -6.57 -9.72
C LEU A 45 -10.07 -7.45 -10.24
N LYS A 46 -10.59 -7.15 -11.44
CA LYS A 46 -11.65 -7.96 -12.07
C LYS A 46 -11.19 -9.39 -12.34
N GLU A 47 -9.94 -9.58 -12.74
CA GLU A 47 -9.36 -10.91 -12.95
C GLU A 47 -9.28 -11.70 -11.64
N LEU A 48 -8.87 -11.06 -10.54
CA LEU A 48 -8.84 -11.69 -9.22
C LEU A 48 -10.24 -12.12 -8.74
N GLU A 49 -11.26 -11.30 -9.02
CA GLU A 49 -12.66 -11.64 -8.73
C GLU A 49 -13.14 -12.84 -9.55
N GLN A 50 -12.82 -12.87 -10.85
CA GLN A 50 -13.14 -13.99 -11.74
C GLN A 50 -12.43 -15.30 -11.35
N GLN A 51 -11.21 -15.20 -10.80
CA GLN A 51 -10.46 -16.34 -10.23
C GLN A 51 -11.04 -16.84 -8.90
N GLY A 52 -12.09 -16.21 -8.38
CA GLY A 52 -12.74 -16.63 -7.14
C GLY A 52 -11.89 -16.37 -5.89
N LYS A 53 -10.94 -15.42 -5.93
CA LYS A 53 -10.19 -15.05 -4.72
C LYS A 53 -11.15 -14.54 -3.65
N LYS A 54 -11.04 -15.12 -2.45
CA LYS A 54 -11.82 -14.68 -1.30
C LYS A 54 -11.37 -13.29 -0.85
N LYS A 55 -12.32 -12.44 -0.47
CA LYS A 55 -12.04 -11.14 0.15
C LYS A 55 -11.37 -11.35 1.52
N GLY A 56 -10.41 -10.50 1.85
CA GLY A 56 -9.77 -10.45 3.16
C GLY A 56 -10.72 -9.94 4.25
N LYS A 57 -10.21 -9.81 5.48
CA LYS A 57 -10.95 -9.17 6.58
C LYS A 57 -10.93 -7.65 6.38
N LEU A 58 -12.08 -7.01 6.61
CA LEU A 58 -12.20 -5.55 6.61
C LEU A 58 -12.14 -5.07 8.06
N ILE A 59 -11.14 -4.23 8.37
CA ILE A 59 -10.95 -3.61 9.69
C ILE A 59 -11.09 -2.10 9.49
N LEU A 60 -12.09 -1.50 10.13
CA LEU A 60 -12.29 -0.05 10.16
C LEU A 60 -11.57 0.53 11.37
N VAL A 61 -10.67 1.48 11.14
CA VAL A 61 -10.03 2.29 12.19
C VAL A 61 -10.73 3.64 12.22
N THR A 62 -11.21 4.05 13.40
CA THR A 62 -11.84 5.36 13.64
C THR A 62 -11.27 5.97 14.91
N ALA A 63 -11.44 7.28 15.06
CA ALA A 63 -11.13 8.01 16.28
C ALA A 63 -12.43 8.54 16.93
N ILE A 64 -12.28 9.14 18.11
CA ILE A 64 -13.31 9.97 18.73
C ILE A 64 -13.44 11.31 17.99
N THR A 65 -14.38 12.17 18.39
CA THR A 65 -14.48 13.53 17.86
C THR A 65 -13.17 14.28 18.09
N PRO A 66 -12.61 14.93 17.05
CA PRO A 66 -11.30 15.53 17.17
C PRO A 66 -11.26 16.72 18.13
N THR A 67 -10.15 16.85 18.82
CA THR A 67 -9.88 17.89 19.83
C THR A 67 -8.58 18.62 19.49
N PRO A 68 -8.36 19.83 20.03
CA PRO A 68 -7.09 20.54 19.84
C PRO A 68 -5.86 19.79 20.35
N ALA A 69 -6.03 18.80 21.23
CA ALA A 69 -4.93 17.97 21.73
C ALA A 69 -4.50 16.88 20.72
N GLY A 70 -5.37 16.55 19.75
CA GLY A 70 -5.18 15.50 18.76
C GLY A 70 -5.66 14.12 19.22
N GLU A 71 -5.80 13.21 18.26
CA GLU A 71 -6.30 11.83 18.39
C GLU A 71 -5.42 10.85 17.63
#